data_AF-A0A916DN64-F1
#
_entry.id   AF-A0A916DN64-F1
#
_cell.length_a   1.000
_cell.length_b   1.000
_cell.length_c   1.000
_cell.angle_alpha   90.00
_cell.angle_beta   90.00
_cell.angle_gamma   90.00
#
_symmetry.space_group_name_H-M   'P 1'
#
loop_
_entity.id
_entity.type
_entity.pdbx_description
1 polymer ?
#
loop_
_entity_poly.entity_id
_entity_poly.type
_entity_poly.pdbx_seq_one_letter_code
_entity_poly.pdbx_strand_id
1 'polypeptide(L)'
;METCKADPAIQRVEVEGFKFPLGAYPVEPMKPKAGYTLQFEPADGGEHDADWEEWPDRYVFDAVIPADRVEPLCRMLFSLLPGRIYPILDVLGNDAYREIDPYIAYDLIAAERFVDNVRKYRDFLFEDGLIGFGAMGEEPFYYVFVDEHKIITIRAQTDLKEKVEKVLQAFDLEVCEEPAGADAAAHEHRSVLLMPDDRPDLLGPDEIVERLRDQWQLLLNVDPDSNLDDEGKTLGATLWRCIARCERDAQPPKYAEVMLRAGSLRQAEETTFDAIEEISNPEEAWDDVIIVASIRVKPDQMPKLKGAPKKAKGDRGGEARILAARFLES
;
A
#
# COMPACT_ATOMS: atom_id res chain seq x y z
N MET A 1 -4.49 -14.81 -17.95
CA MET A 1 -3.40 -14.03 -17.32
C MET A 1 -4.08 -13.20 -16.27
N GLU A 2 -3.70 -13.35 -15.00
CA GLU A 2 -4.27 -12.56 -13.90
C GLU A 2 -4.12 -11.07 -14.18
N THR A 3 -5.14 -10.27 -13.87
CA THR A 3 -5.16 -8.81 -14.06
C THR A 3 -6.22 -8.20 -13.15
N CYS A 4 -6.51 -6.92 -13.30
CA CYS A 4 -7.62 -6.25 -12.65
C CYS A 4 -8.35 -5.35 -13.64
N LYS A 5 -9.56 -4.94 -13.28
CA LYS A 5 -10.36 -4.04 -14.11
C LYS A 5 -11.25 -3.17 -13.24
N ALA A 6 -11.29 -1.87 -13.52
CA ALA A 6 -12.28 -0.99 -12.89
C ALA A 6 -13.70 -1.39 -13.31
N ASP A 7 -14.65 -1.33 -12.37
CA ASP A 7 -16.06 -1.61 -12.64
C ASP A 7 -16.63 -0.55 -13.58
N PRO A 8 -17.04 -0.93 -14.81
CA PRO A 8 -17.58 0.02 -15.78
C PRO A 8 -18.91 0.66 -15.36
N ALA A 9 -19.58 0.14 -14.33
CA ALA A 9 -20.78 0.74 -13.77
C ALA A 9 -20.49 1.99 -12.92
N ILE A 10 -19.25 2.14 -12.43
CA ILE A 10 -18.85 3.29 -11.62
C ILE A 10 -18.75 4.53 -12.50
N GLN A 11 -19.49 5.57 -12.12
CA GLN A 11 -19.45 6.86 -12.82
C GLN A 11 -18.34 7.73 -12.26
N ARG A 12 -17.57 8.33 -13.17
CA ARG A 12 -16.52 9.30 -12.83
C ARG A 12 -17.13 10.64 -12.46
N VAL A 13 -16.65 11.23 -11.37
CA VAL A 13 -16.98 12.60 -11.00
C VAL A 13 -16.16 13.57 -11.84
N GLU A 14 -16.83 14.54 -12.44
CA GLU A 14 -16.22 15.58 -13.27
C GLU A 14 -16.74 16.96 -12.84
N VAL A 15 -15.83 17.91 -12.63
CA VAL A 15 -16.15 19.29 -12.26
C VAL A 15 -15.40 20.22 -13.21
N GLU A 16 -16.14 21.07 -13.94
CA GLU A 16 -15.57 22.03 -14.91
C GLU A 16 -14.60 21.40 -15.94
N GLY A 17 -14.84 20.14 -16.35
CA GLY A 17 -13.98 19.42 -17.28
C GLY A 17 -12.79 18.70 -16.62
N PHE A 18 -12.57 18.90 -15.31
CA PHE A 18 -11.58 18.18 -14.54
C PHE A 18 -12.15 16.85 -14.04
N LYS A 19 -11.48 15.76 -14.38
CA LYS A 19 -11.87 14.40 -14.04
C LYS A 19 -11.14 13.91 -12.80
N PHE A 20 -11.89 13.51 -11.77
CA PHE A 20 -11.32 12.90 -10.57
C PHE A 20 -11.09 11.39 -10.77
N PRO A 21 -10.19 10.77 -9.99
CA PRO A 21 -10.07 9.31 -9.91
C PRO A 21 -11.41 8.65 -9.62
N LEU A 22 -11.62 7.40 -10.07
CA LEU A 22 -12.89 6.71 -9.77
C LEU A 22 -13.08 6.47 -8.27
N GLY A 23 -11.98 6.26 -7.54
CA GLY A 23 -11.96 5.83 -6.14
C GLY A 23 -11.72 6.95 -5.13
N ALA A 24 -11.29 8.14 -5.57
CA ALA A 24 -11.07 9.31 -4.72
C ALA A 24 -11.68 10.55 -5.38
N TYR A 25 -12.72 11.12 -4.78
CA TYR A 25 -13.45 12.26 -5.35
C TYR A 25 -14.06 13.16 -4.26
N PRO A 26 -14.19 14.47 -4.53
CA PRO A 26 -14.80 15.39 -3.58
C PRO A 26 -16.30 15.12 -3.42
N VAL A 27 -16.79 15.19 -2.18
CA VAL A 27 -18.23 15.14 -1.84
C VAL A 27 -18.81 16.52 -1.53
N GLU A 28 -17.96 17.52 -1.36
CA GLU A 28 -18.33 18.92 -1.21
C GLU A 28 -18.00 19.75 -2.46
N PRO A 29 -18.72 20.86 -2.72
CA PRO A 29 -18.40 21.75 -3.82
C PRO A 29 -16.98 22.30 -3.70
N MET A 30 -16.19 22.11 -4.75
CA MET A 30 -14.83 22.63 -4.85
C MET A 30 -14.51 23.03 -6.29
N LYS A 31 -13.42 23.79 -6.48
CA LYS A 31 -12.93 24.16 -7.81
C LYS A 31 -11.57 23.51 -8.06
N PRO A 32 -11.47 22.53 -8.97
CA PRO A 32 -10.22 21.86 -9.25
C PRO A 32 -9.26 22.79 -10.00
N LYS A 33 -7.96 22.58 -9.77
CA LYS A 33 -6.91 23.39 -10.38
C LYS A 33 -5.69 22.52 -10.63
N ALA A 34 -5.47 22.19 -11.91
CA ALA A 34 -4.26 21.53 -12.35
C ALA A 34 -3.05 22.49 -12.25
N GLY A 35 -1.88 21.92 -11.99
CA GLY A 35 -0.63 22.64 -11.80
C GLY A 35 0.27 21.89 -10.85
N TYR A 36 1.39 22.51 -10.47
CA TYR A 36 2.27 21.93 -9.46
C TYR A 36 2.86 22.98 -8.54
N THR A 37 3.12 22.60 -7.28
CA THR A 37 3.96 23.37 -6.37
C THR A 37 5.43 23.06 -6.64
N LEU A 38 6.34 23.97 -6.31
CA LEU A 38 7.78 23.73 -6.41
C LEU A 38 8.48 24.24 -5.16
N GLN A 39 9.15 23.34 -4.45
CA GLN A 39 9.90 23.66 -3.23
C GLN A 39 11.33 23.11 -3.33
N PHE A 40 12.28 23.81 -2.73
CA PHE A 40 13.65 23.33 -2.57
C PHE A 40 13.83 22.83 -1.14
N GLU A 41 14.33 21.61 -1.00
CA GLU A 41 14.68 21.00 0.29
C GLU A 41 16.20 20.81 0.34
N PRO A 42 16.90 21.45 1.30
CA PRO A 42 18.33 21.22 1.48
C PRO A 42 18.59 19.80 1.99
N ALA A 43 19.80 19.31 1.75
CA ALA A 43 20.27 18.05 2.33
C ALA A 43 20.09 18.04 3.86
N ASP A 44 19.62 16.91 4.38
CA ASP A 44 19.31 16.75 5.81
C ASP A 44 20.52 16.36 6.67
N GLY A 45 21.65 16.06 6.04
CA GLY A 45 22.97 16.05 6.68
C GLY A 45 23.11 15.03 7.82
N GLY A 46 22.46 13.88 7.68
CA GLY A 46 22.50 12.69 8.56
C GLY A 46 23.06 12.93 9.97
N GLU A 47 22.18 13.02 10.98
CA GLU A 47 22.66 13.03 12.37
C GLU A 47 23.47 11.75 12.62
N HIS A 48 24.71 11.93 13.11
CA HIS A 48 25.78 10.92 13.23
C HIS A 48 25.44 9.61 13.99
N ASP A 49 24.24 9.47 14.56
CA ASP A 49 23.80 8.34 15.37
C ASP A 49 22.45 7.73 14.92
N ALA A 50 21.90 8.14 13.77
CA ALA A 50 20.65 7.61 13.28
C ALA A 50 20.86 6.95 11.90
N ASP A 51 20.55 5.65 11.79
CA ASP A 51 20.67 4.82 10.57
C ASP A 51 19.72 5.25 9.42
N TRP A 52 19.31 6.51 9.37
CA TRP A 52 18.47 7.05 8.30
C TRP A 52 19.33 7.44 7.09
N GLU A 53 18.86 7.08 5.89
CA GLU A 53 19.45 7.51 4.62
C GLU A 53 19.50 9.05 4.53
N GLU A 54 20.68 9.60 4.32
CA GLU A 54 20.88 11.03 4.06
C GLU A 54 20.30 11.40 2.68
N TRP A 55 19.37 12.34 2.65
CA TRP A 55 18.78 12.78 1.39
C TRP A 55 19.54 14.00 0.86
N PRO A 56 19.88 14.03 -0.45
CA PRO A 56 20.62 15.15 -1.03
C PRO A 56 19.73 16.40 -1.20
N ASP A 57 20.38 17.51 -1.56
CA ASP A 57 19.71 18.71 -2.07
C ASP A 57 18.76 18.33 -3.22
N ARG A 58 17.50 18.72 -3.10
CA ARG A 58 16.44 18.27 -4.00
C ARG A 58 15.34 19.30 -4.18
N TYR A 59 14.62 19.15 -5.27
CA TYR A 59 13.37 19.85 -5.53
C TYR A 59 12.19 18.90 -5.34
N VAL A 60 11.16 19.40 -4.68
CA VAL A 60 9.88 18.71 -4.49
C VAL A 60 8.84 19.37 -5.39
N PHE A 61 8.16 18.53 -6.16
CA PHE A 61 7.05 18.90 -7.03
C PHE A 61 5.82 18.12 -6.59
N ASP A 62 4.74 18.80 -6.22
CA ASP A 62 3.44 18.15 -6.03
C ASP A 62 2.51 18.56 -7.16
N ALA A 63 2.21 17.62 -8.04
CA ALA A 63 1.50 17.86 -9.29
C ALA A 63 0.07 17.31 -9.24
N VAL A 64 -0.89 18.18 -9.54
CA VAL A 64 -2.30 17.86 -9.72
C VAL A 64 -2.64 17.93 -11.20
N ILE A 65 -3.26 16.87 -11.71
CA ILE A 65 -3.69 16.75 -13.11
C ILE A 65 -4.98 15.92 -13.19
N PRO A 66 -5.85 16.11 -14.20
CA PRO A 66 -7.00 15.24 -14.39
C PRO A 66 -6.62 13.76 -14.44
N ALA A 67 -7.45 12.89 -13.84
CA ALA A 67 -7.18 11.47 -13.67
C ALA A 67 -6.85 10.72 -14.98
N ASP A 68 -7.48 11.11 -16.10
CA ASP A 68 -7.23 10.51 -17.42
C ASP A 68 -5.86 10.88 -18.03
N ARG A 69 -5.11 11.78 -17.39
CA ARG A 69 -3.75 12.17 -17.77
C ARG A 69 -2.68 11.71 -16.77
N VAL A 70 -3.06 11.18 -15.60
CA VAL A 70 -2.12 10.69 -14.57
C VAL A 70 -1.25 9.55 -15.12
N GLU A 71 -1.86 8.49 -15.66
CA GLU A 71 -1.09 7.34 -16.17
C GLU A 71 -0.08 7.74 -17.27
N PRO A 72 -0.45 8.50 -18.32
CA PRO A 72 0.51 8.96 -19.31
C PRO A 72 1.64 9.84 -18.74
N LEU A 73 1.34 10.69 -17.75
CA LEU A 73 2.36 11.51 -17.08
C LEU A 73 3.33 10.62 -16.29
N CYS A 74 2.80 9.69 -15.50
CA CYS A 74 3.61 8.73 -14.75
C CYS A 74 4.52 7.91 -15.65
N ARG A 75 4.08 7.50 -16.85
CA ARG A 75 4.97 6.81 -17.82
C ARG A 75 6.19 7.65 -18.20
N MET A 76 6.03 8.97 -18.36
CA MET A 76 7.15 9.87 -18.67
C MET A 76 8.04 10.07 -17.44
N LEU A 77 7.46 10.21 -16.25
CA LEU A 77 8.22 10.35 -15.00
C LEU A 77 9.00 9.07 -14.66
N PHE A 78 8.39 7.90 -14.81
CA PHE A 78 9.05 6.60 -14.59
C PHE A 78 10.20 6.36 -15.57
N SER A 79 10.21 7.01 -16.74
CA SER A 79 11.36 6.94 -17.66
C SER A 79 12.61 7.66 -17.15
N LEU A 80 12.47 8.49 -16.11
CA LEU A 80 13.59 9.15 -15.43
C LEU A 80 14.16 8.31 -14.29
N LEU A 81 13.49 7.23 -13.86
CA LEU A 81 13.99 6.33 -12.84
C LEU A 81 15.29 5.65 -13.30
N PRO A 82 16.25 5.42 -12.40
CA PRO A 82 17.40 4.57 -12.69
C PRO A 82 16.97 3.12 -12.96
N GLY A 83 17.88 2.31 -13.51
CA GLY A 83 17.57 0.92 -13.87
C GLY A 83 17.23 0.02 -12.67
N ARG A 84 17.56 0.46 -11.46
CA ARG A 84 17.27 -0.22 -10.20
C ARG A 84 16.69 0.75 -9.19
N ILE A 85 15.64 0.34 -8.50
CA ILE A 85 14.81 1.20 -7.63
C ILE A 85 14.30 0.43 -6.41
N TYR A 86 13.80 1.18 -5.43
CA TYR A 86 12.98 0.72 -4.31
C TYR A 86 11.52 1.10 -4.57
N PRO A 87 10.64 0.14 -4.93
CA PRO A 87 9.23 0.40 -5.04
C PRO A 87 8.60 0.69 -3.67
N ILE A 88 7.53 1.47 -3.72
CA ILE A 88 6.76 1.92 -2.56
C ILE A 88 5.29 1.66 -2.88
N LEU A 89 4.54 1.19 -1.88
CA LEU A 89 3.12 0.93 -1.96
C LEU A 89 2.48 1.31 -0.63
N ASP A 90 1.58 2.29 -0.64
CA ASP A 90 0.82 2.69 0.54
C ASP A 90 -0.61 2.20 0.37
N VAL A 91 -1.08 1.38 1.29
CA VAL A 91 -2.44 0.82 1.24
C VAL A 91 -3.26 1.50 2.32
N LEU A 92 -4.40 2.09 1.95
CA LEU A 92 -5.37 2.57 2.93
C LEU A 92 -5.96 1.35 3.64
N GLY A 93 -5.50 1.14 4.87
CA GLY A 93 -5.62 -0.12 5.60
C GLY A 93 -6.99 -0.29 6.26
N ASN A 94 -7.27 -1.52 6.68
CA ASN A 94 -8.42 -1.85 7.53
C ASN A 94 -8.03 -1.93 9.02
N ASP A 95 -6.82 -1.48 9.38
CA ASP A 95 -6.34 -1.50 10.76
C ASP A 95 -7.12 -0.50 11.62
N ALA A 96 -7.51 -0.94 12.81
CA ALA A 96 -8.35 -0.15 13.70
C ALA A 96 -7.69 1.12 14.27
N TYR A 97 -6.36 1.23 14.17
CA TYR A 97 -5.53 2.27 14.79
C TYR A 97 -4.43 2.80 13.86
N ARG A 98 -4.43 2.35 12.60
CA ARG A 98 -3.54 2.84 11.55
C ARG A 98 -4.30 3.03 10.26
N GLU A 99 -4.26 4.24 9.72
CA GLU A 99 -4.95 4.60 8.49
C GLU A 99 -4.23 4.04 7.24
N ILE A 100 -2.91 4.13 7.19
CA ILE A 100 -2.10 3.74 6.02
C ILE A 100 -1.13 2.62 6.41
N ASP A 101 -1.10 1.56 5.62
CA ASP A 101 -0.08 0.51 5.66
C ASP A 101 1.02 0.82 4.63
N PRO A 102 2.18 1.36 5.04
CA PRO A 102 3.27 1.66 4.12
C PRO A 102 4.11 0.41 3.86
N TYR A 103 4.26 0.04 2.59
CA TYR A 103 5.11 -1.07 2.16
C TYR A 103 6.26 -0.56 1.31
N ILE A 104 7.50 -0.90 1.69
CA ILE A 104 8.70 -0.52 0.94
C ILE A 104 9.57 -1.74 0.65
N ALA A 105 10.28 -1.69 -0.47
CA ALA A 105 11.39 -2.59 -0.69
C ALA A 105 12.63 -2.10 0.04
N TYR A 106 13.35 -3.01 0.70
CA TYR A 106 14.68 -2.75 1.27
C TYR A 106 15.82 -3.24 0.35
N ASP A 107 15.46 -3.95 -0.72
CA ASP A 107 16.37 -4.40 -1.76
C ASP A 107 15.97 -3.78 -3.11
N LEU A 108 16.99 -3.41 -3.89
CA LEU A 108 16.78 -2.88 -5.24
C LEU A 108 16.22 -3.93 -6.20
N ILE A 109 15.11 -3.61 -6.86
CA ILE A 109 14.58 -4.39 -7.99
C ILE A 109 14.84 -3.68 -9.32
N ALA A 110 14.71 -4.41 -10.43
CA ALA A 110 14.76 -3.80 -11.76
C ALA A 110 13.55 -2.90 -12.01
N ALA A 111 13.77 -1.68 -12.52
CA ALA A 111 12.69 -0.74 -12.85
C ALA A 111 11.70 -1.32 -13.88
N GLU A 112 12.16 -2.19 -14.78
CA GLU A 112 11.30 -2.91 -15.74
C GLU A 112 10.23 -3.76 -15.02
N ARG A 113 10.61 -4.44 -13.93
CA ARG A 113 9.68 -5.27 -13.13
C ARG A 113 8.63 -4.40 -12.43
N PHE A 114 9.00 -3.20 -12.00
CA PHE A 114 8.05 -2.22 -11.48
C PHE A 114 7.05 -1.79 -12.55
N VAL A 115 7.54 -1.30 -13.70
CA VAL A 115 6.69 -0.81 -14.80
C VAL A 115 5.76 -1.89 -15.35
N ASP A 116 6.23 -3.13 -15.47
CA ASP A 116 5.41 -4.26 -15.94
C ASP A 116 4.23 -4.54 -15.01
N ASN A 117 4.44 -4.51 -13.69
CA ASN A 117 3.37 -4.67 -12.71
C ASN A 117 2.44 -3.47 -12.65
N VAL A 118 2.98 -2.24 -12.78
CA VAL A 118 2.16 -1.03 -12.91
C VAL A 118 1.20 -1.14 -14.10
N ARG A 119 1.70 -1.61 -15.24
CA ARG A 119 0.88 -1.85 -16.43
C ARG A 119 -0.15 -2.97 -16.21
N LYS A 120 0.24 -4.05 -15.53
CA LYS A 120 -0.62 -5.22 -15.27
C LYS A 120 -1.82 -4.88 -14.39
N TYR A 121 -1.62 -4.00 -13.40
CA TYR A 121 -2.62 -3.62 -12.40
C TYR A 121 -3.05 -2.16 -12.49
N ARG A 122 -2.96 -1.57 -13.68
CA ARG A 122 -3.16 -0.12 -13.90
C ARG A 122 -4.49 0.42 -13.35
N ASP A 123 -5.58 -0.33 -13.47
CA ASP A 123 -6.91 0.14 -13.05
C ASP A 123 -6.97 0.19 -11.50
N PHE A 124 -6.23 -0.65 -10.80
CA PHE A 124 -6.10 -0.54 -9.34
C PHE A 124 -5.24 0.68 -8.99
N LEU A 125 -4.03 0.75 -9.54
CA LEU A 125 -3.04 1.75 -9.15
C LEU A 125 -3.44 3.19 -9.49
N PHE A 126 -4.04 3.42 -10.66
CA PHE A 126 -4.38 4.76 -11.13
C PHE A 126 -5.81 5.22 -10.79
N GLU A 127 -6.73 4.32 -10.44
CA GLU A 127 -8.14 4.68 -10.23
C GLU A 127 -8.68 4.37 -8.84
N ASP A 128 -8.16 3.36 -8.15
CA ASP A 128 -8.65 2.93 -6.84
C ASP A 128 -8.22 3.91 -5.75
N GLY A 129 -9.15 4.26 -4.84
CA GLY A 129 -8.92 5.25 -3.81
C GLY A 129 -8.24 4.69 -2.57
N LEU A 130 -7.88 3.40 -2.55
CA LEU A 130 -7.29 2.76 -1.37
C LEU A 130 -5.78 2.52 -1.51
N ILE A 131 -5.15 3.11 -2.52
CA ILE A 131 -3.77 2.78 -2.88
C ILE A 131 -2.97 3.99 -3.37
N GLY A 132 -1.80 4.19 -2.78
CA GLY A 132 -0.70 4.98 -3.30
C GLY A 132 0.44 4.06 -3.75
N PHE A 133 1.22 4.48 -4.74
CA PHE A 133 2.34 3.70 -5.24
C PHE A 133 3.41 4.57 -5.88
N GLY A 134 4.65 4.10 -5.85
CA GLY A 134 5.76 4.84 -6.42
C GLY A 134 7.06 4.07 -6.38
N ALA A 135 8.14 4.81 -6.61
CA ALA A 135 9.48 4.28 -6.56
C ALA A 135 10.49 5.37 -6.19
N MET A 136 11.56 4.94 -5.54
CA MET A 136 12.74 5.73 -5.21
C MET A 136 13.98 5.12 -5.87
N GLY A 137 14.86 5.95 -6.41
CA GLY A 137 16.22 5.59 -6.80
C GLY A 137 17.22 6.48 -6.06
N GLU A 138 18.35 5.92 -5.64
CA GLU A 138 19.37 6.61 -4.84
C GLU A 138 20.34 7.44 -5.69
N GLU A 139 20.81 6.90 -6.82
CA GLU A 139 21.86 7.53 -7.63
C GLU A 139 21.52 7.54 -9.14
N PRO A 140 21.16 8.70 -9.72
CA PRO A 140 20.84 9.95 -9.02
C PRO A 140 19.58 9.82 -8.15
N PHE A 141 19.46 10.66 -7.11
CA PHE A 141 18.28 10.63 -6.25
C PHE A 141 17.04 11.08 -7.03
N TYR A 142 16.08 10.16 -7.15
CA TYR A 142 14.82 10.41 -7.84
C TYR A 142 13.70 9.60 -7.20
N TYR A 143 12.69 10.30 -6.73
CA TYR A 143 11.50 9.75 -6.09
C TYR A 143 10.29 10.21 -6.89
N VAL A 144 9.38 9.28 -7.19
CA VAL A 144 8.08 9.58 -7.79
C VAL A 144 7.03 8.70 -7.15
N PHE A 145 5.98 9.32 -6.63
CA PHE A 145 4.91 8.66 -5.90
C PHE A 145 3.57 9.26 -6.31
N VAL A 146 2.59 8.38 -6.50
CA VAL A 146 1.20 8.72 -6.78
C VAL A 146 0.41 8.30 -5.54
N ASP A 147 -0.16 9.23 -4.81
CA ASP A 147 -0.90 8.94 -3.59
C ASP A 147 -2.31 8.37 -3.86
N GLU A 148 -3.08 8.14 -2.81
CA GLU A 148 -4.45 7.64 -2.87
C GLU A 148 -5.43 8.63 -3.53
N HIS A 149 -5.13 9.94 -3.51
CA HIS A 149 -5.85 11.00 -4.23
C HIS A 149 -5.41 11.16 -5.69
N LYS A 150 -4.38 10.41 -6.09
CA LYS A 150 -3.70 10.48 -7.39
C LYS A 150 -2.99 11.80 -7.66
N ILE A 151 -2.53 12.46 -6.60
CA ILE A 151 -1.57 13.55 -6.67
C ILE A 151 -0.18 12.94 -6.82
N ILE A 152 0.66 13.57 -7.64
CA ILE A 152 1.97 13.05 -7.98
C ILE A 152 3.04 13.87 -7.26
N THR A 153 3.68 13.28 -6.26
CA THR A 153 4.85 13.87 -5.60
C THR A 153 6.13 13.37 -6.27
N ILE A 154 6.97 14.31 -6.69
CA ILE A 154 8.28 14.03 -7.28
C ILE A 154 9.32 14.71 -6.42
N ARG A 155 10.31 13.95 -5.93
CA ARG A 155 11.53 14.54 -5.37
C ARG A 155 12.68 14.23 -6.29
N ALA A 156 13.35 15.27 -6.77
CA ALA A 156 14.41 15.12 -7.76
C ALA A 156 15.66 15.87 -7.31
N GLN A 157 16.81 15.21 -7.41
CA GLN A 157 18.10 15.86 -7.23
C GLN A 157 18.22 17.07 -8.17
N THR A 158 19.02 18.06 -7.77
CA THR A 158 19.12 19.36 -8.44
C THR A 158 19.41 19.29 -9.95
N ASP A 159 20.15 18.29 -10.42
CA ASP A 159 20.49 18.05 -11.82
C ASP A 159 19.34 17.47 -12.66
N LEU A 160 18.33 16.88 -12.01
CA LEU A 160 17.13 16.36 -12.64
C LEU A 160 15.99 17.39 -12.73
N LYS A 161 16.08 18.51 -11.99
CA LYS A 161 15.04 19.56 -11.94
C LYS A 161 14.51 19.95 -13.32
N GLU A 162 15.40 20.37 -14.23
CA GLU A 162 14.99 20.85 -15.56
C GLU A 162 14.33 19.76 -16.41
N LYS A 163 14.69 18.49 -16.19
CA LYS A 163 14.06 17.36 -16.90
C LYS A 163 12.64 17.14 -16.40
N VAL A 164 12.43 17.19 -15.08
CA VAL A 164 11.11 17.08 -14.47
C VAL A 164 10.21 18.23 -14.93
N GLU A 165 10.69 19.48 -14.89
CA GLU A 165 9.94 20.64 -15.38
C GLU A 165 9.52 20.51 -16.85
N LYS A 166 10.41 20.00 -17.72
CA LYS A 166 10.09 19.75 -19.12
C LYS A 166 9.00 18.69 -19.29
N VAL A 167 9.01 17.63 -18.47
CA VAL A 167 7.96 16.62 -18.47
C VAL A 167 6.63 17.23 -18.04
N LEU A 168 6.59 17.97 -16.92
CA LEU A 168 5.37 18.62 -16.42
C LEU A 168 4.82 19.63 -17.43
N GLN A 169 5.69 20.45 -18.04
CA GLN A 169 5.31 21.42 -19.07
C GLN A 169 4.72 20.76 -20.32
N ALA A 170 5.21 19.58 -20.72
CA ALA A 170 4.63 18.83 -21.84
C ALA A 170 3.21 18.32 -21.57
N PHE A 171 2.79 18.33 -20.29
CA PHE A 171 1.43 18.04 -19.85
C PHE A 171 0.62 19.30 -19.53
N ASP A 172 1.09 20.48 -19.98
CA ASP A 172 0.46 21.77 -19.77
C ASP A 172 0.32 22.13 -18.28
N LEU A 173 1.19 21.58 -17.43
CA LEU A 173 1.25 21.92 -16.02
C LEU A 173 2.23 23.08 -15.82
N GLU A 174 1.77 24.10 -15.11
CA GLU A 174 2.56 25.26 -14.72
C GLU A 174 2.69 25.31 -13.19
N VAL A 175 3.72 26.01 -12.70
CA VAL A 175 3.87 26.28 -11.27
C VAL A 175 2.66 27.10 -10.81
N CYS A 176 2.02 26.67 -9.72
CA CYS A 176 0.97 27.43 -9.08
C CYS A 176 1.02 27.26 -7.55
N GLU A 177 0.56 28.27 -6.82
CA GLU A 177 0.65 28.27 -5.35
C GLU A 177 -0.27 27.22 -4.70
N GLU A 178 -1.46 27.05 -5.26
CA GLU A 178 -2.51 26.18 -4.72
C GLU A 178 -3.10 25.36 -5.88
N PRO A 179 -2.45 24.25 -6.30
CA PRO A 179 -3.11 23.23 -7.08
C PRO A 179 -4.20 22.57 -6.21
N ALA A 180 -5.27 22.06 -6.83
CA ALA A 180 -6.42 21.55 -6.11
C ALA A 180 -6.95 20.26 -6.75
N GLY A 181 -6.71 19.13 -6.07
CA GLY A 181 -7.18 17.80 -6.42
C GLY A 181 -8.40 17.38 -5.61
N ALA A 182 -8.58 16.06 -5.41
CA ALA A 182 -9.67 15.52 -4.59
C ALA A 182 -9.52 15.86 -3.09
N ASP A 183 -8.27 15.97 -2.64
CA ASP A 183 -7.83 16.31 -1.29
C ASP A 183 -8.16 17.75 -0.86
N ALA A 184 -8.38 18.66 -1.81
CA ALA A 184 -8.65 20.07 -1.54
C ALA A 184 -10.07 20.34 -0.97
N ALA A 185 -10.88 19.31 -0.75
CA ALA A 185 -12.17 19.37 -0.09
C ALA A 185 -12.47 18.06 0.65
N ALA A 186 -13.57 18.01 1.42
CA ALA A 186 -14.05 16.74 1.94
C ALA A 186 -14.32 15.76 0.78
N HIS A 187 -13.81 14.54 0.91
CA HIS A 187 -13.81 13.53 -0.15
C HIS A 187 -14.06 12.14 0.41
N GLU A 188 -14.34 11.19 -0.49
CA GLU A 188 -14.52 9.79 -0.16
C GLU A 188 -13.45 8.93 -0.85
N HIS A 189 -13.02 7.87 -0.15
CA HIS A 189 -12.21 6.79 -0.69
C HIS A 189 -13.07 5.55 -0.89
N ARG A 190 -12.89 4.86 -2.02
CA ARG A 190 -13.52 3.56 -2.29
C ARG A 190 -12.66 2.70 -3.20
N SER A 191 -12.85 1.38 -3.07
CA SER A 191 -12.39 0.47 -4.11
C SER A 191 -13.29 0.55 -5.35
N VAL A 192 -12.68 0.34 -6.52
CA VAL A 192 -13.34 0.48 -7.82
C VAL A 192 -13.22 -0.76 -8.70
N LEU A 193 -12.62 -1.83 -8.20
CA LEU A 193 -12.37 -3.02 -9.00
C LEU A 193 -13.63 -3.88 -9.18
N LEU A 194 -13.78 -4.41 -10.39
CA LEU A 194 -14.77 -5.43 -10.72
C LEU A 194 -14.28 -6.79 -10.21
N MET A 195 -15.03 -7.40 -9.29
CA MET A 195 -14.71 -8.70 -8.69
C MET A 195 -15.89 -9.67 -8.86
N PRO A 196 -16.14 -10.22 -10.06
CA PRO A 196 -17.25 -11.13 -10.27
C PRO A 196 -16.83 -12.59 -10.00
N ASP A 197 -17.71 -13.35 -9.34
CA ASP A 197 -17.45 -14.73 -8.93
C ASP A 197 -17.05 -15.68 -10.09
N ASP A 198 -17.42 -15.36 -11.33
CA ASP A 198 -17.15 -16.16 -12.53
C ASP A 198 -15.85 -15.80 -13.26
N ARG A 199 -15.09 -14.81 -12.76
CA ARG A 199 -13.81 -14.36 -13.35
C ARG A 199 -12.70 -14.29 -12.31
N PRO A 200 -12.19 -15.44 -11.85
CA PRO A 200 -11.06 -15.50 -10.90
C PRO A 200 -9.75 -14.94 -11.47
N ASP A 201 -9.68 -14.63 -12.77
CA ASP A 201 -8.56 -13.91 -13.36
C ASP A 201 -8.58 -12.40 -13.11
N LEU A 202 -9.70 -11.84 -12.63
CA LEU A 202 -9.83 -10.46 -12.18
C LEU A 202 -9.65 -10.40 -10.66
N LEU A 203 -8.44 -10.02 -10.25
CA LEU A 203 -8.06 -9.98 -8.86
C LEU A 203 -8.67 -8.77 -8.14
N GLY A 204 -9.01 -8.96 -6.87
CA GLY A 204 -9.39 -7.89 -5.94
C GLY A 204 -8.18 -7.13 -5.36
N PRO A 205 -8.41 -6.04 -4.61
CA PRO A 205 -7.34 -5.23 -4.01
C PRO A 205 -6.34 -6.03 -3.18
N ASP A 206 -6.83 -6.85 -2.24
CA ASP A 206 -5.99 -7.63 -1.32
C ASP A 206 -5.08 -8.61 -2.07
N GLU A 207 -5.60 -9.29 -3.09
CA GLU A 207 -4.84 -10.22 -3.93
C GLU A 207 -3.77 -9.48 -4.75
N ILE A 208 -4.09 -8.29 -5.28
CA ILE A 208 -3.11 -7.48 -6.02
C ILE A 208 -2.00 -6.99 -5.09
N VAL A 209 -2.34 -6.50 -3.90
CA VAL A 209 -1.36 -6.08 -2.88
C VAL A 209 -0.44 -7.25 -2.52
N GLU A 210 -0.99 -8.43 -2.26
CA GLU A 210 -0.21 -9.65 -1.99
C GLU A 210 0.76 -9.95 -3.15
N ARG A 211 0.27 -9.92 -4.40
CA ARG A 211 1.12 -10.13 -5.59
C ARG A 211 2.19 -9.05 -5.72
N LEU A 212 1.87 -7.79 -5.47
CA LEU A 212 2.83 -6.69 -5.56
C LEU A 212 3.90 -6.80 -4.47
N ARG A 213 3.54 -7.19 -3.24
CA ARG A 213 4.51 -7.46 -2.18
C ARG A 213 5.50 -8.54 -2.57
N ASP A 214 5.03 -9.66 -3.11
CA ASP A 214 5.90 -10.74 -3.60
C ASP A 214 6.77 -10.28 -4.78
N GLN A 215 6.18 -9.54 -5.73
CA GLN A 215 6.88 -9.14 -6.95
C GLN A 215 7.85 -7.97 -6.76
N TRP A 216 7.58 -7.09 -5.80
CA TRP A 216 8.43 -5.94 -5.50
C TRP A 216 9.27 -6.14 -4.24
N GLN A 217 9.16 -7.30 -3.58
CA GLN A 217 9.88 -7.65 -2.36
C GLN A 217 9.60 -6.64 -1.24
N LEU A 218 8.33 -6.27 -1.10
CA LEU A 218 7.92 -5.24 -0.15
C LEU A 218 7.71 -5.82 1.24
N LEU A 219 8.13 -5.06 2.25
CA LEU A 219 7.86 -5.31 3.66
C LEU A 219 7.07 -4.14 4.23
N LEU A 220 6.23 -4.42 5.22
CA LEU A 220 5.50 -3.39 5.95
C LEU A 220 6.51 -2.54 6.74
N ASN A 221 6.58 -1.25 6.42
CA ASN A 221 7.53 -0.30 7.00
C ASN A 221 7.01 0.28 8.32
N VAL A 222 6.89 -0.58 9.33
CA VAL A 222 6.52 -0.19 10.69
C VAL A 222 7.44 -0.89 11.68
N ASP A 223 7.65 -0.29 12.84
CA ASP A 223 8.37 -0.96 13.92
C ASP A 223 7.54 -2.15 14.43
N PRO A 224 8.01 -3.40 14.25
CA PRO A 224 7.24 -4.59 14.60
C PRO A 224 7.20 -4.83 16.12
N ASP A 225 8.04 -4.16 16.90
CA ASP A 225 8.18 -4.36 18.34
C ASP A 225 7.35 -3.37 19.16
N SER A 226 7.02 -2.21 18.59
CA SER A 226 6.07 -1.26 19.19
C SER A 226 4.62 -1.53 18.77
N ASN A 227 3.67 -1.01 19.55
CA ASN A 227 2.24 -1.05 19.24
C ASN A 227 1.60 0.28 19.57
N LEU A 228 1.70 1.18 18.59
CA LEU A 228 1.27 2.57 18.67
C LEU A 228 0.10 2.81 17.72
N ASP A 229 -0.76 3.77 18.02
CA ASP A 229 -1.68 4.35 17.03
C ASP A 229 -0.97 5.39 16.14
N ASP A 230 -1.69 5.97 15.17
CA ASP A 230 -1.18 7.00 14.26
C ASP A 230 -0.70 8.28 14.98
N GLU A 231 -1.11 8.51 16.23
CA GLU A 231 -0.62 9.63 17.05
C GLU A 231 0.64 9.26 17.86
N GLY A 232 1.17 8.04 17.68
CA GLY A 232 2.34 7.53 18.39
C GLY A 232 2.04 7.09 19.83
N LYS A 233 0.76 6.94 20.20
CA LYS A 233 0.38 6.56 21.57
C LYS A 233 0.31 5.05 21.72
N THR A 234 0.90 4.55 22.81
CA THR A 234 0.91 3.12 23.12
C THR A 234 -0.48 2.56 23.39
N LEU A 235 -0.82 1.47 22.69
CA LEU A 235 -2.11 0.78 22.79
C LEU A 235 -2.12 -0.38 23.79
N GLY A 236 -0.95 -0.91 24.15
CA GLY A 236 -0.82 -2.17 24.88
C GLY A 236 -1.32 -3.35 24.04
N ALA A 237 -1.68 -4.47 24.66
CA ALA A 237 -2.14 -5.65 23.90
C ALA A 237 -3.55 -5.50 23.31
N THR A 238 -3.63 -5.48 21.98
CA THR A 238 -4.82 -5.33 21.14
C THR A 238 -5.28 -6.66 20.53
N LEU A 239 -6.46 -6.66 19.91
CA LEU A 239 -6.94 -7.80 19.12
C LEU A 239 -6.38 -7.69 17.70
N TRP A 240 -5.95 -8.83 17.16
CA TRP A 240 -5.39 -8.95 15.82
C TRP A 240 -6.17 -10.00 15.03
N ARG A 241 -6.33 -9.71 13.74
CA ARG A 241 -6.75 -10.64 12.70
C ARG A 241 -5.57 -10.81 11.75
N CYS A 242 -5.00 -12.01 11.75
CA CYS A 242 -3.92 -12.38 10.87
C CYS A 242 -4.42 -13.35 9.80
N ILE A 243 -4.04 -13.11 8.55
CA ILE A 243 -4.28 -14.01 7.43
C ILE A 243 -2.93 -14.52 6.94
N ALA A 244 -2.80 -15.83 6.83
CA ALA A 244 -1.60 -16.47 6.31
C ALA A 244 -1.92 -17.32 5.08
N ARG A 245 -1.07 -17.23 4.06
CA ARG A 245 -1.04 -18.08 2.87
C ARG A 245 -0.15 -19.27 3.17
N CYS A 246 -0.71 -20.47 3.14
CA CYS A 246 -0.03 -21.74 3.36
C CYS A 246 0.14 -22.45 2.02
N GLU A 247 1.38 -22.65 1.61
CA GLU A 247 1.74 -23.20 0.30
C GLU A 247 2.12 -24.69 0.39
N ARG A 248 1.81 -25.42 -0.68
CA ARG A 248 2.28 -26.78 -0.91
C ARG A 248 2.64 -26.99 -2.36
N ASP A 249 3.63 -27.82 -2.59
CA ASP A 249 4.11 -28.21 -3.90
C ASP A 249 2.96 -28.75 -4.75
N ALA A 250 2.79 -28.13 -5.92
CA ALA A 250 1.80 -28.49 -6.93
C ALA A 250 0.32 -28.46 -6.46
N GLN A 251 0.00 -27.77 -5.36
CA GLN A 251 -1.37 -27.53 -4.91
C GLN A 251 -1.69 -26.04 -4.85
N PRO A 252 -2.96 -25.62 -5.07
CA PRO A 252 -3.37 -24.26 -4.78
C PRO A 252 -3.09 -23.90 -3.30
N PRO A 253 -2.67 -22.66 -3.01
CA PRO A 253 -2.45 -22.23 -1.64
C PRO A 253 -3.75 -22.30 -0.84
N LYS A 254 -3.64 -22.56 0.46
CA LYS A 254 -4.76 -22.43 1.41
C LYS A 254 -4.51 -21.24 2.30
N TYR A 255 -5.58 -20.56 2.69
CA TYR A 255 -5.48 -19.43 3.61
C TYR A 255 -5.95 -19.83 5.00
N ALA A 256 -5.19 -19.43 6.02
CA ALA A 256 -5.56 -19.55 7.42
C ALA A 256 -5.90 -18.17 7.98
N GLU A 257 -6.99 -18.09 8.73
CA GLU A 257 -7.38 -16.93 9.51
C GLU A 257 -7.15 -17.22 10.99
N VAL A 258 -6.36 -16.39 11.64
CA VAL A 258 -6.04 -16.46 13.07
C VAL A 258 -6.49 -15.18 13.74
N MET A 259 -7.32 -15.32 14.77
CA MET A 259 -7.67 -14.25 15.69
C MET A 259 -6.92 -14.44 16.98
N LEU A 260 -6.23 -13.40 17.41
CA LEU A 260 -5.40 -13.45 18.62
C LEU A 260 -5.40 -12.10 19.33
N ARG A 261 -4.91 -12.11 20.56
CA ARG A 261 -4.51 -10.92 21.29
C ARG A 261 -2.98 -10.88 21.32
N ALA A 262 -2.36 -9.74 21.09
CA ALA A 262 -0.90 -9.57 21.14
C ALA A 262 -0.52 -8.11 21.44
N GLY A 263 0.65 -7.95 22.05
CA GLY A 263 1.27 -6.69 22.45
C GLY A 263 1.99 -5.94 21.33
N SER A 264 2.35 -6.61 20.24
CA SER A 264 3.05 -6.02 19.08
C SER A 264 2.77 -6.83 17.80
N LEU A 265 3.16 -6.27 16.64
CA LEU A 265 3.07 -6.96 15.35
C LEU A 265 3.91 -8.24 15.34
N ARG A 266 5.17 -8.17 15.80
CA ARG A 266 6.06 -9.34 15.89
C ARG A 266 5.40 -10.45 16.69
N GLN A 267 4.84 -10.11 17.85
CA GLN A 267 4.20 -11.11 18.71
C GLN A 267 2.93 -11.68 18.06
N ALA A 268 2.17 -10.87 17.32
CA ALA A 268 1.00 -11.35 16.57
C ALA A 268 1.40 -12.34 15.46
N GLU A 269 2.46 -12.03 14.72
CA GLU A 269 2.97 -12.87 13.63
C GLU A 269 3.54 -14.20 14.14
N GLU A 270 4.41 -14.16 15.16
CA GLU A 270 4.94 -15.37 15.81
C GLU A 270 3.81 -16.26 16.35
N THR A 271 2.82 -15.66 17.03
CA THR A 271 1.66 -16.39 17.55
C THR A 271 0.78 -16.97 16.44
N THR A 272 0.77 -16.34 15.26
CA THR A 272 0.03 -16.83 14.09
C THR A 272 0.68 -18.10 13.53
N PHE A 273 2.01 -18.14 13.45
CA PHE A 273 2.72 -19.37 13.06
C PHE A 273 2.44 -20.53 14.02
N ASP A 274 2.53 -20.27 15.33
CA ASP A 274 2.19 -21.25 16.37
C ASP A 274 0.74 -21.77 16.19
N ALA A 275 -0.22 -20.86 15.93
CA ALA A 275 -1.62 -21.21 15.73
C ALA A 275 -1.84 -22.10 14.49
N ILE A 276 -1.13 -21.80 13.40
CA ILE A 276 -1.21 -22.58 12.15
C ILE A 276 -0.64 -23.97 12.37
N GLU A 277 0.50 -24.10 13.06
CA GLU A 277 1.07 -25.39 13.41
C GLU A 277 0.08 -26.23 14.25
N GLU A 278 -0.63 -25.62 15.22
CA GLU A 278 -1.62 -26.31 16.06
C GLU A 278 -2.85 -26.83 15.28
N ILE A 279 -3.32 -26.11 14.26
CA ILE A 279 -4.50 -26.50 13.47
C ILE A 279 -4.16 -27.35 12.25
N SER A 280 -2.87 -27.45 11.91
CA SER A 280 -2.40 -28.23 10.77
C SER A 280 -2.44 -29.73 11.06
N ASN A 281 -2.66 -30.53 10.01
CA ASN A 281 -2.54 -31.98 10.11
C ASN A 281 -1.04 -32.34 10.14
N PRO A 282 -0.52 -33.05 11.17
CA PRO A 282 0.90 -33.42 11.25
C PRO A 282 1.40 -34.26 10.07
N GLU A 283 0.50 -34.96 9.37
CA GLU A 283 0.82 -35.74 8.17
C GLU A 283 0.92 -34.88 6.90
N GLU A 284 0.54 -33.61 6.97
CA GLU A 284 0.52 -32.69 5.84
C GLU A 284 1.26 -31.39 6.16
N ALA A 285 2.59 -31.45 6.07
CA ALA A 285 3.44 -30.27 6.24
C ALA A 285 3.16 -29.21 5.14
N TRP A 286 3.26 -27.95 5.50
CA TRP A 286 3.32 -26.83 4.56
C TRP A 286 4.75 -26.65 4.09
N ASP A 287 4.95 -26.34 2.81
CA ASP A 287 6.28 -26.02 2.29
C ASP A 287 6.67 -24.60 2.67
N ASP A 288 5.69 -23.69 2.70
CA ASP A 288 5.86 -22.33 3.17
C ASP A 288 4.58 -21.80 3.84
N VAL A 289 4.74 -20.87 4.77
CA VAL A 289 3.65 -20.12 5.41
C VAL A 289 4.04 -18.65 5.43
N ILE A 290 3.26 -17.83 4.73
CA ILE A 290 3.53 -16.41 4.57
C ILE A 290 2.36 -15.62 5.18
N ILE A 291 2.66 -14.69 6.08
CA ILE A 291 1.62 -13.80 6.63
C ILE A 291 1.33 -12.70 5.60
N VAL A 292 0.11 -12.73 5.06
CA VAL A 292 -0.34 -11.80 4.01
C VAL A 292 -1.12 -10.63 4.57
N ALA A 293 -1.65 -10.74 5.80
CA ALA A 293 -2.23 -9.59 6.50
C ALA A 293 -2.11 -9.75 8.02
N SER A 294 -1.83 -8.65 8.71
CA SER A 294 -1.80 -8.54 10.18
C SER A 294 -2.45 -7.23 10.59
N ILE A 295 -3.76 -7.26 10.85
CA ILE A 295 -4.54 -6.05 11.15
C ILE A 295 -5.08 -6.07 12.57
N ARG A 296 -4.99 -4.94 13.27
CA ARG A 296 -5.67 -4.77 14.56
C ARG A 296 -7.15 -4.53 14.31
N VAL A 297 -7.99 -5.12 15.15
CA VAL A 297 -9.45 -5.03 15.03
C VAL A 297 -10.06 -4.52 16.34
N LYS A 298 -11.12 -3.73 16.23
CA LYS A 298 -11.90 -3.32 17.41
C LYS A 298 -12.76 -4.50 17.90
N PRO A 299 -13.09 -4.57 19.20
CA PRO A 299 -13.87 -5.67 19.76
C PRO A 299 -15.23 -5.90 19.09
N ASP A 300 -15.84 -4.86 18.54
CA ASP A 300 -17.11 -4.88 17.80
C ASP A 300 -16.98 -5.35 16.34
N GLN A 301 -15.79 -5.27 15.76
CA GLN A 301 -15.46 -5.77 14.42
C GLN A 301 -15.11 -7.27 14.40
N MET A 302 -15.05 -7.90 15.58
CA MET A 302 -14.87 -9.35 15.67
C MET A 302 -15.99 -10.06 14.93
N PRO A 303 -15.70 -10.91 13.92
CA PRO A 303 -16.71 -11.80 13.39
C PRO A 303 -17.26 -12.62 14.55
N LYS A 304 -18.57 -12.89 14.57
CA LYS A 304 -19.17 -13.89 15.47
C LYS A 304 -18.66 -15.28 15.04
N LEU A 305 -17.40 -15.56 15.34
CA LEU A 305 -16.73 -16.81 15.02
C LEU A 305 -17.44 -17.92 15.80
N LYS A 306 -18.22 -18.72 15.09
CA LYS A 306 -18.74 -19.99 15.59
C LYS A 306 -17.61 -21.01 15.55
N GLY A 307 -16.75 -20.94 16.55
CA GLY A 307 -15.68 -21.91 16.79
C GLY A 307 -15.24 -21.74 18.24
N ALA A 308 -15.37 -22.78 19.05
CA ALA A 308 -15.07 -22.69 20.48
C ALA A 308 -13.62 -22.22 20.68
N PRO A 309 -13.36 -21.23 21.56
CA PRO A 309 -12.00 -20.81 21.87
C PRO A 309 -11.25 -22.00 22.46
N LYS A 310 -10.36 -22.61 21.67
CA LYS A 310 -9.39 -23.57 22.22
C LYS A 310 -8.30 -22.74 22.89
N LYS A 311 -8.13 -22.93 24.21
CA LYS A 311 -6.97 -22.40 24.91
C LYS A 311 -5.74 -23.07 24.32
N ALA A 312 -4.89 -22.32 23.61
CA ALA A 312 -3.58 -22.76 23.20
C ALA A 312 -2.78 -23.23 24.42
N LYS A 313 -2.08 -24.36 24.28
CA LYS A 313 -1.20 -24.90 25.33
C LYS A 313 0.21 -24.34 25.10
N GLY A 314 0.39 -23.09 25.48
CA GLY A 314 1.67 -22.41 25.30
C GLY A 314 1.61 -20.96 25.76
N ASP A 315 1.28 -20.73 27.04
CA ASP A 315 1.49 -19.41 27.64
C ASP A 315 3.00 -19.24 27.89
N ARG A 316 3.74 -18.96 26.82
CA ARG A 316 5.12 -18.46 26.88
C ARG A 316 5.05 -16.93 26.97
N GLY A 317 4.55 -16.42 28.09
CA GLY A 317 4.68 -15.01 28.44
C GLY A 317 3.50 -14.12 28.07
N GLY A 318 2.43 -14.19 28.89
CA GLY A 318 1.82 -13.02 29.52
C GLY A 318 0.90 -12.09 28.71
N GLU A 319 1.08 -11.95 27.39
CA GLU A 319 0.28 -10.99 26.60
C GLU A 319 -0.31 -11.56 25.29
N ALA A 320 0.36 -12.52 24.65
CA ALA A 320 -0.17 -13.18 23.46
C ALA A 320 -1.15 -14.32 23.78
N ARG A 321 -2.27 -14.36 23.07
CA ARG A 321 -3.27 -15.42 23.21
C ARG A 321 -4.06 -15.64 21.94
N ILE A 322 -4.00 -16.85 21.41
CA ILE A 322 -4.88 -17.31 20.33
C ILE A 322 -6.33 -17.38 20.84
N LEU A 323 -7.24 -16.77 20.10
CA LEU A 323 -8.67 -16.74 20.37
C LEU A 323 -9.42 -17.72 19.46
N ALA A 324 -9.04 -17.75 18.18
CA ALA A 324 -9.57 -18.67 17.17
C ALA A 324 -8.56 -18.84 16.03
N ALA A 325 -8.57 -19.99 15.38
CA ALA A 325 -7.80 -20.24 14.16
C ALA A 325 -8.59 -21.21 13.27
N ARG A 326 -8.61 -20.96 11.96
CA ARG A 326 -9.28 -21.83 10.97
C ARG A 326 -8.66 -21.67 9.59
N PHE A 327 -8.76 -22.70 8.75
CA PHE A 327 -8.57 -22.55 7.31
C PHE A 327 -9.83 -21.95 6.67
N LEU A 328 -9.64 -21.04 5.73
CA LEU A 328 -10.70 -20.46 4.91
C LEU A 328 -11.11 -21.46 3.81
N GLU A 329 -12.40 -21.52 3.52
CA GLU A 329 -12.89 -22.28 2.38
C GLU A 329 -12.53 -21.51 1.10
N SER A 330 -11.86 -22.21 0.17
CA SER A 330 -11.45 -21.71 -1.14
C SER A 330 -12.61 -21.57 -2.11
#